data_AF-A0A1X7UYA9-F1
#
_entry.id   AF-A0A1X7UYA9-F1
#
_cell.length_a   1.000
_cell.length_b   1.000
_cell.length_c   1.000
_cell.angle_alpha   90.00
_cell.angle_beta   90.00
_cell.angle_gamma   90.00
#
_symmetry.space_group_name_H-M   'P 1'
#
loop_
_entity.id
_entity.type
_entity.pdbx_description
1 polymer ?
#
loop_
_entity_poly.entity_id
_entity_poly.type
_entity_poly.pdbx_seq_one_letter_code
_entity_poly.pdbx_strand_id
1 'polypeptide(L)'
;IKKRQPLSPSGVYLLSNTSSTYTAYCNMEELCSSTDGWTRLAYLNMTDSTVNCPSGFRLYQSGGVRACGRPVTSSGSCVSVQFPSHGISYSQVCGRVVGYQYGSTDAVDDAW
;
A
#
# COMPACT_ATOMS: atom_id res chain seq x y z
N ILE A 1 -9.36 12.65 13.95
CA ILE A 1 -9.48 12.01 15.28
C ILE A 1 -8.41 12.55 16.23
N LYS A 2 -7.12 12.30 15.98
CA LYS A 2 -5.98 12.72 16.83
C LYS A 2 -6.08 14.16 17.37
N LYS A 3 -6.39 15.13 16.51
CA LYS A 3 -6.56 16.55 16.92
C LYS A 3 -7.67 16.80 17.96
N ARG A 4 -8.79 16.07 17.89
CA ARG A 4 -9.93 16.24 18.82
C ARG A 4 -9.83 15.34 20.04
N GLN A 5 -9.21 14.18 19.90
CA GLN A 5 -9.03 13.19 20.97
C GLN A 5 -7.57 12.70 21.00
N PRO A 6 -6.65 13.49 21.59
CA PRO A 6 -5.21 13.23 21.53
C PRO A 6 -4.77 11.90 22.14
N LEU A 7 -5.52 11.42 23.13
CA LEU A 7 -5.29 10.16 23.87
C LEU A 7 -5.84 8.92 23.16
N SER A 8 -6.43 9.07 21.96
CA SER A 8 -6.94 7.92 21.21
C SER A 8 -5.79 6.98 20.82
N PRO A 9 -5.89 5.67 21.08
CA PRO A 9 -4.84 4.70 20.74
C PRO A 9 -4.83 4.37 19.24
N SER A 10 -3.76 3.75 18.74
CA SER A 10 -3.77 3.18 17.39
C SER A 10 -4.80 2.04 17.28
N GLY A 11 -5.52 1.94 16.16
CA GLY A 11 -6.58 0.93 16.03
C GLY A 11 -7.46 1.10 14.81
N VAL A 12 -8.50 0.27 14.69
CA VAL A 12 -9.52 0.37 13.64
C VAL A 12 -10.63 1.31 14.11
N TYR A 13 -10.94 2.31 13.28
CA TYR A 13 -11.95 3.32 13.54
C TYR A 13 -13.03 3.28 12.48
N LEU A 14 -14.27 3.51 12.90
CA LEU A 14 -15.36 3.84 12.00
C LEU A 14 -15.25 5.33 11.62
N LEU A 15 -15.02 5.59 10.34
CA LEU A 15 -14.91 6.91 9.76
C LEU A 15 -16.16 7.19 8.90
N SER A 16 -16.47 8.47 8.74
CA SER A 16 -17.53 8.93 7.84
C SER A 16 -16.95 9.96 6.88
N ASN A 17 -17.30 9.86 5.61
CA ASN A 17 -17.19 10.96 4.65
C ASN A 17 -18.59 11.53 4.35
N THR A 18 -18.70 12.38 3.34
CA THR A 18 -19.96 13.05 2.98
C THR A 18 -21.04 12.11 2.42
N SER A 19 -20.67 10.90 1.99
CA SER A 19 -21.58 9.96 1.31
C SER A 19 -21.73 8.61 2.00
N SER A 20 -20.80 8.22 2.88
CA SER A 20 -20.73 6.86 3.43
C SER A 20 -19.92 6.78 4.72
N THR A 21 -20.12 5.68 5.45
CA THR A 21 -19.24 5.27 6.55
C THR A 21 -18.35 4.12 6.09
N TYR A 22 -17.12 4.07 6.61
CA TYR A 22 -16.14 3.03 6.29
C TYR A 22 -15.19 2.83 7.47
N THR A 23 -14.61 1.63 7.60
CA THR A 23 -13.61 1.34 8.62
C THR A 23 -12.21 1.50 8.07
N ALA A 24 -11.34 2.19 8.80
CA ALA A 24 -9.92 2.26 8.47
C ALA A 24 -9.06 2.13 9.73
N TYR A 25 -7.85 1.59 9.56
CA TYR A 25 -6.86 1.61 10.62
C TYR A 25 -6.24 3.00 10.71
N CYS A 26 -6.22 3.58 11.91
CA CYS A 26 -5.53 4.82 12.21
C CYS A 26 -4.33 4.56 13.14
N ASN A 27 -3.13 4.95 12.72
CA ASN A 27 -1.94 4.98 13.58
C ASN A 27 -1.93 6.31 14.33
N MET A 28 -2.02 6.28 15.66
CA MET A 28 -2.04 7.50 16.50
C MET A 28 -0.67 7.82 17.11
N GLU A 29 0.33 7.01 16.80
CA GLU A 29 1.72 7.15 17.19
C GLU A 29 2.53 7.89 16.11
N GLU A 30 3.80 8.16 16.41
CA GLU A 30 4.74 8.73 15.46
C GLU A 30 4.94 7.79 14.27
N LEU A 31 4.81 8.32 13.06
CA LEU A 31 5.11 7.62 11.82
C LEU A 31 5.62 8.64 10.80
N CYS A 32 6.69 8.30 10.07
CA CYS A 32 7.37 9.22 9.14
C CYS A 32 7.64 10.62 9.76
N SER A 33 8.15 10.63 11.01
CA SER A 33 8.50 11.86 11.75
C SER A 33 7.30 12.80 12.02
N SER A 34 6.06 12.30 11.97
CA SER A 34 4.85 13.06 12.31
C SER A 34 3.97 12.32 13.31
N THR A 35 3.38 13.10 14.23
CA THR A 35 2.46 12.65 15.29
C THR A 35 0.98 13.01 15.01
N ASP A 36 0.67 13.48 13.80
CA ASP A 36 -0.66 14.01 13.41
C ASP A 36 -1.78 12.96 13.25
N GLY A 37 -1.43 11.68 13.39
CA GLY A 37 -2.32 10.55 13.19
C GLY A 37 -2.46 10.19 11.70
N TRP A 38 -2.23 8.93 11.38
CA TRP A 38 -2.15 8.44 10.00
C TRP A 38 -3.31 7.51 9.70
N THR A 39 -4.00 7.73 8.58
CA THR A 39 -5.04 6.81 8.10
C THR A 39 -4.43 5.84 7.10
N ARG A 40 -4.58 4.53 7.33
CA ARG A 40 -4.03 3.49 6.46
C ARG A 40 -4.82 3.43 5.15
N LEU A 41 -4.12 3.66 4.04
CA LEU A 41 -4.70 3.54 2.68
C LEU A 41 -4.64 2.10 2.15
N ALA A 42 -3.57 1.37 2.46
CA ALA A 42 -3.35 0.01 1.99
C ALA A 42 -2.59 -0.81 3.02
N TYR A 43 -2.81 -2.13 2.98
CA TYR A 43 -2.04 -3.10 3.74
C TYR A 43 -1.72 -4.29 2.84
N LEU A 44 -0.44 -4.54 2.63
CA LEU A 44 0.04 -5.70 1.89
C LEU A 44 1.24 -6.28 2.64
N ASN A 45 1.04 -7.43 3.28
CA ASN A 45 2.11 -8.15 3.95
C ASN A 45 2.27 -9.54 3.35
N MET A 46 3.23 -9.71 2.46
CA MET A 46 3.44 -11.00 1.78
C MET A 46 4.15 -12.05 2.64
N THR A 47 4.66 -11.69 3.82
CA THR A 47 5.15 -12.69 4.79
C THR A 47 4.00 -13.50 5.40
N ASP A 48 2.80 -12.93 5.45
CA ASP A 48 1.59 -13.65 5.83
C ASP A 48 1.07 -14.47 4.64
N SER A 49 1.13 -15.80 4.79
CA SER A 49 0.69 -16.77 3.77
C SER A 49 -0.77 -16.64 3.34
N THR A 50 -1.61 -16.01 4.16
CA THR A 50 -3.05 -15.81 3.88
C THR A 50 -3.34 -14.58 3.03
N VAL A 51 -2.38 -13.66 2.92
CA VAL A 51 -2.52 -12.43 2.12
C VAL A 51 -2.35 -12.75 0.64
N ASN A 52 -3.36 -12.39 -0.16
CA ASN A 52 -3.35 -12.51 -1.63
C ASN A 52 -2.80 -11.25 -2.29
N CYS A 53 -2.30 -11.40 -3.52
CA CYS A 53 -1.87 -10.25 -4.30
C CYS A 53 -3.06 -9.37 -4.69
N PRO A 54 -2.87 -8.03 -4.75
CA PRO A 54 -3.90 -7.13 -5.23
C PRO A 54 -4.33 -7.46 -6.67
N SER A 55 -5.55 -7.06 -7.04
CA SER A 55 -6.07 -7.27 -8.39
C SER A 55 -5.08 -6.76 -9.46
N GLY A 56 -4.91 -7.55 -10.52
CA GLY A 56 -3.95 -7.29 -11.60
C GLY A 56 -2.52 -7.80 -11.32
N PHE A 57 -2.15 -8.06 -10.07
CA PHE A 57 -0.84 -8.60 -9.73
C PHE A 57 -0.85 -10.13 -9.69
N ARG A 58 0.27 -10.72 -10.11
CA ARG A 58 0.55 -12.16 -10.02
C ARG A 58 1.38 -12.45 -8.77
N LEU A 59 1.04 -13.54 -8.09
CA LEU A 59 1.88 -14.10 -7.02
C LEU A 59 3.13 -14.75 -7.63
N TYR A 60 4.30 -14.32 -7.16
CA TYR A 60 5.58 -14.98 -7.36
C TYR A 60 6.02 -15.62 -6.06
N GLN A 61 6.44 -16.88 -6.13
CA GLN A 61 6.92 -17.62 -4.98
C GLN A 61 8.16 -18.44 -5.37
N SER A 62 9.30 -18.10 -4.77
CA SER A 62 10.58 -18.80 -4.98
C SER A 62 11.49 -18.60 -3.78
N GLY A 63 12.28 -19.63 -3.43
CA GLY A 63 13.24 -19.53 -2.32
C GLY A 63 12.63 -19.15 -0.96
N GLY A 64 11.37 -19.50 -0.72
CA GLY A 64 10.64 -19.13 0.51
C GLY A 64 10.12 -17.68 0.54
N VAL A 65 10.39 -16.87 -0.48
CA VAL A 65 9.88 -15.51 -0.61
C VAL A 65 8.58 -15.52 -1.40
N ARG A 66 7.58 -14.76 -0.92
CA ARG A 66 6.35 -14.45 -1.63
C ARG A 66 6.35 -12.97 -2.01
N ALA A 67 6.04 -12.66 -3.26
CA ALA A 67 5.98 -11.29 -3.76
C ALA A 67 4.83 -11.15 -4.76
N CYS A 68 4.33 -9.92 -4.89
CA CYS A 68 3.37 -9.56 -5.93
C CYS A 68 4.09 -8.81 -7.02
N GLY A 69 3.96 -9.29 -8.25
CA GLY A 69 4.59 -8.68 -9.42
C GLY A 69 3.63 -8.59 -10.58
N ARG A 70 4.12 -7.98 -11.65
CA ARG A 70 3.41 -7.91 -12.92
C ARG A 70 3.11 -9.31 -13.47
N PRO A 71 1.98 -9.54 -14.15
CA PRO A 71 1.74 -10.74 -14.93
C PRO A 71 2.83 -10.99 -15.97
N VAL A 72 3.00 -12.25 -16.39
CA VAL A 72 3.94 -12.60 -17.47
C VAL A 72 3.33 -12.18 -18.80
N THR A 73 4.02 -11.29 -19.50
CA THR A 73 3.67 -10.78 -20.83
C THR A 73 4.83 -11.00 -21.79
N SER A 74 4.56 -11.09 -23.09
CA SER A 74 5.59 -11.23 -24.12
C SER A 74 6.36 -9.93 -24.42
N SER A 75 5.96 -8.82 -23.80
CA SER A 75 6.57 -7.49 -23.92
C SER A 75 6.65 -6.78 -22.57
N GLY A 76 7.39 -5.67 -22.50
CA GLY A 76 7.39 -4.78 -21.33
C GLY A 76 5.99 -4.21 -21.05
N SER A 77 5.56 -4.24 -19.78
CA SER A 77 4.25 -3.72 -19.37
C SER A 77 4.28 -3.18 -17.93
N CYS A 78 3.21 -2.51 -17.52
CA CYS A 78 3.02 -2.02 -16.15
C CYS A 78 1.64 -2.47 -15.64
N VAL A 79 1.55 -2.72 -14.34
CA VAL A 79 0.28 -2.91 -13.66
C VAL A 79 0.23 -2.03 -12.42
N SER A 80 -0.93 -1.43 -12.17
CA SER A 80 -1.18 -0.62 -11.00
C SER A 80 -2.49 -1.03 -10.35
N VAL A 81 -2.59 -0.78 -9.05
CA VAL A 81 -3.83 -0.92 -8.29
C VAL A 81 -4.09 0.42 -7.61
N GLN A 82 -5.35 0.83 -7.60
CA GLN A 82 -5.79 2.02 -6.89
C GLN A 82 -6.36 1.60 -5.54
N PHE A 83 -5.84 2.21 -4.47
CA PHE A 83 -6.41 2.09 -3.14
C PHE A 83 -7.25 3.33 -2.85
N PRO A 84 -8.54 3.19 -2.49
CA PRO A 84 -9.40 4.34 -2.26
C PRO A 84 -8.95 5.10 -1.01
N SER A 85 -8.82 6.43 -1.14
CA SER A 85 -8.64 7.31 0.02
C SER A 85 -9.94 7.62 0.75
N HIS A 86 -11.06 7.09 0.26
CA HIS A 86 -12.41 7.36 0.76
C HIS A 86 -12.73 8.87 0.88
N GLY A 87 -12.21 9.66 -0.05
CA GLY A 87 -12.43 11.11 -0.11
C GLY A 87 -11.56 11.92 0.87
N ILE A 88 -10.57 11.30 1.52
CA ILE A 88 -9.58 12.03 2.31
C ILE A 88 -8.57 12.70 1.38
N SER A 89 -8.46 14.01 1.47
CA SER A 89 -7.32 14.76 0.94
C SER A 89 -6.12 14.56 1.86
N TYR A 90 -5.01 14.08 1.30
CA TYR A 90 -3.76 13.87 2.02
C TYR A 90 -2.66 14.76 1.43
N SER A 91 -1.81 15.31 2.30
CA SER A 91 -0.61 16.07 1.90
C SER A 91 0.63 15.20 1.81
N GLN A 92 0.62 14.02 2.45
CA GLN A 92 1.77 13.14 2.60
C GLN A 92 1.32 11.68 2.59
N VAL A 93 2.17 10.80 2.06
CA VAL A 93 1.99 9.34 2.10
C VAL A 93 3.24 8.74 2.71
N CYS A 94 3.06 7.86 3.71
CA CYS A 94 4.14 7.14 4.36
C CYS A 94 3.97 5.64 4.13
N GLY A 95 5.04 4.96 3.70
CA GLY A 95 5.01 3.53 3.45
C GLY A 95 6.40 2.95 3.22
N ARG A 96 6.49 1.62 3.29
CA ARG A 96 7.70 0.87 2.98
C ARG A 96 7.35 -0.24 2.01
N VAL A 97 8.12 -0.37 0.94
CA VAL A 97 7.98 -1.44 -0.05
C VAL A 97 9.32 -2.16 -0.16
N VAL A 98 9.27 -3.49 -0.22
CA VAL A 98 10.42 -4.33 -0.54
C VAL A 98 10.18 -4.90 -1.92
N GLY A 99 11.06 -4.56 -2.87
CA GLY A 99 11.04 -5.07 -4.23
C GLY A 99 12.07 -6.17 -4.44
N TYR A 100 11.75 -7.12 -5.31
CA TYR A 100 12.69 -8.14 -5.78
C TYR A 100 12.82 -8.02 -7.29
N GLN A 101 14.04 -8.06 -7.80
CA GLN A 101 14.27 -8.15 -9.23
C GLN A 101 13.90 -9.55 -9.70
N TYR A 102 13.11 -9.62 -10.77
CA TYR A 102 12.76 -10.86 -11.45
C TYR A 102 13.07 -10.72 -12.94
N GLY A 103 14.01 -11.52 -13.44
CA GLY A 103 14.54 -11.40 -14.80
C GLY A 103 15.55 -10.26 -14.97
N SER A 104 15.68 -9.75 -16.19
CA SER A 104 16.48 -8.56 -16.51
C SER A 104 15.61 -7.30 -16.47
N THR A 105 16.17 -6.19 -15.98
CA THR A 105 15.59 -4.87 -16.16
C THR A 105 15.69 -4.47 -17.64
N ASP A 106 14.62 -3.95 -18.23
CA ASP A 106 14.75 -3.20 -19.49
C ASP A 106 15.67 -2.00 -19.21
N ALA A 107 16.79 -1.91 -19.92
CA ALA A 107 17.69 -0.78 -19.82
C ALA A 107 17.07 0.45 -20.52
N VAL A 108 17.59 1.64 -20.21
CA VAL A 108 17.38 2.81 -21.08
C VAL A 108 17.96 2.46 -22.44
N ASP A 109 17.11 2.39 -23.47
CA ASP A 109 17.55 2.29 -24.85
C ASP A 109 17.87 3.71 -25.33
N ASP A 110 19.13 4.10 -25.24
CA ASP A 110 19.67 5.28 -25.94
C ASP A 110 19.73 4.94 -27.45
N ALA A 111 18.57 4.70 -28.06
CA ALA A 111 18.45 4.61 -29.50
C ALA A 111 18.34 6.04 -30.07
N TRP A 112 19.47 6.48 -30.62
CA TRP A 112 19.72 7.74 -31.32
C TRP A 112 18.78 8.00 -32.50
#